data_AF-A0AAV4X6T6-F1
#
_entry.id   AF-A0AAV4X6T6-F1
#
_cell.length_a   1.000
_cell.length_b   1.000
_cell.length_c   1.000
_cell.angle_alpha   90.00
_cell.angle_beta   90.00
_cell.angle_gamma   90.00
#
_symmetry.space_group_name_H-M   'P 1'
#
loop_
_entity.id
_entity.type
_entity.pdbx_description
1 polymer ?
#
loop_
_entity_poly.entity_id
_entity_poly.type
_entity_poly.pdbx_seq_one_letter_code
_entity_poly.pdbx_strand_id
1 'polypeptide(L)'
;MHVVQRCSWWMTIVWLVAALSNVRTAMVSRFPLNFRHNHKMAFKIFYQIGNSEPDLPECSEMVVCNILDTYSTPWIERQCRCPNKRVCSMSADSRDGYTIVDKNRQLKLCEPVNRLPTCRYFRDVAWTYTTYPDNTTKQTMHCACPKNSVAYIFKNEAFSTEDGIGGLYFLACSPQSVKEEAGVTVACVEGSAVSVCYPDLRKQHSHSFRSHDPYPAFVFSHSRKMLNAKACEKKMRCQRKEPCRLFTVKKRPDVEEVSTSTLCQCPKDHNCPEHHSQPSVILTPSSFTEQHIRTYSGYCTPNNL
;
A
#
# COMPACT_ATOMS: atom_id res chain seq x y z
N MET A 1 -48.32 84.85 -16.61
CA MET A 1 -48.55 84.97 -15.15
C MET A 1 -48.80 83.56 -14.65
N HIS A 2 -47.80 82.83 -14.14
CA HIS A 2 -47.29 82.88 -12.75
C HIS A 2 -48.44 82.81 -11.72
N VAL A 3 -48.48 82.01 -10.66
CA VAL A 3 -47.52 81.15 -9.96
C VAL A 3 -48.36 80.41 -8.92
N VAL A 4 -48.47 79.08 -8.97
CA VAL A 4 -48.81 78.23 -7.80
C VAL A 4 -48.25 76.83 -8.04
N GLN A 5 -46.97 76.58 -7.74
CA GLN A 5 -46.48 75.23 -7.38
C GLN A 5 -45.00 75.24 -7.01
N ARG A 6 -44.67 75.80 -5.85
CA ARG A 6 -43.38 75.60 -5.20
C ARG A 6 -43.55 75.46 -3.69
N CYS A 7 -44.04 74.31 -3.24
CA CYS A 7 -44.03 73.93 -1.82
C CYS A 7 -43.85 72.42 -1.55
N SER A 8 -43.52 71.59 -2.54
CA SER A 8 -43.48 70.12 -2.35
C SER A 8 -42.13 69.47 -2.68
N TRP A 9 -41.02 70.20 -2.58
CA TRP A 9 -39.67 69.64 -2.82
C TRP A 9 -38.70 69.81 -1.65
N TRP A 10 -39.06 70.54 -0.59
CA TRP A 10 -38.18 70.74 0.57
C TRP A 10 -38.38 69.69 1.68
N MET A 11 -39.54 69.03 1.75
CA MET A 11 -39.83 68.02 2.79
C MET A 11 -39.26 66.63 2.49
N THR A 12 -38.82 66.35 1.27
CA THR A 12 -38.20 65.07 0.90
C THR A 12 -36.68 65.03 1.13
N ILE A 13 -36.01 66.19 1.18
CA ILE A 13 -34.56 66.26 1.37
C ILE A 13 -34.18 66.12 2.86
N VAL A 14 -35.03 66.57 3.79
CA VAL A 14 -34.77 66.48 5.24
C VAL A 14 -34.84 65.03 5.75
N TRP A 15 -35.66 64.17 5.13
CA TRP A 15 -35.73 62.74 5.48
C TRP A 15 -34.55 61.92 4.96
N LEU A 16 -33.85 62.38 3.91
CA LEU A 16 -32.69 61.68 3.36
C LEU A 16 -31.39 61.95 4.12
N VAL A 17 -31.29 63.08 4.85
CA VAL A 17 -30.08 63.43 5.62
C VAL A 17 -30.12 62.88 7.05
N ALA A 18 -31.30 62.62 7.63
CA ALA A 18 -31.44 61.99 8.94
C ALA A 18 -31.13 60.48 8.95
N ALA A 19 -30.99 59.85 7.78
CA ALA A 19 -30.69 58.43 7.64
C ALA A 19 -29.19 58.09 7.55
N LEU A 20 -28.29 59.09 7.53
CA LEU A 20 -26.85 58.89 7.26
C LEU A 20 -25.91 59.29 8.41
N SER A 21 -26.42 59.54 9.62
CA SER A 21 -25.56 59.93 10.75
C SER A 21 -26.00 59.30 12.06
N ASN A 22 -25.73 58.00 12.24
CA ASN A 22 -25.51 57.41 13.57
C ASN A 22 -24.47 56.28 13.48
N VAL A 23 -23.21 56.66 13.68
CA VAL A 23 -22.11 55.75 14.00
C VAL A 23 -22.04 55.64 15.52
N ARG A 24 -22.16 54.44 16.08
CA ARG A 24 -21.13 53.79 16.93
C ARG A 24 -21.70 52.69 17.84
N THR A 25 -20.86 51.66 17.96
CA THR A 25 -20.69 50.71 19.09
C THR A 25 -21.82 49.74 19.39
N ALA A 26 -21.64 48.48 18.98
CA ALA A 26 -21.31 47.39 19.91
C ALA A 26 -21.11 46.06 19.16
N MET A 27 -20.36 45.17 19.80
CA MET A 27 -20.15 43.76 19.48
C MET A 27 -19.10 43.45 18.41
N VAL A 28 -17.85 43.46 18.86
CA VAL A 28 -16.82 42.52 18.42
C VAL A 28 -17.34 41.10 18.70
N SER A 29 -18.14 40.57 17.79
CA SER A 29 -18.39 39.13 17.72
C SER A 29 -17.08 38.48 17.27
N ARG A 30 -16.37 37.85 18.22
CA ARG A 30 -15.43 36.76 17.93
C ARG A 30 -16.22 35.63 17.27
N PHE A 31 -16.52 35.79 15.98
CA PHE A 31 -16.76 34.64 15.15
C PHE A 31 -15.40 33.98 14.95
N PRO A 32 -15.24 32.68 15.28
CA PRO A 32 -14.09 31.96 14.80
C PRO A 32 -14.21 31.99 13.27
N LEU A 33 -13.31 32.73 12.63
CA LEU A 33 -12.96 32.48 11.25
C LEU A 33 -12.50 31.03 11.21
N ASN A 34 -13.44 30.14 10.94
CA ASN A 34 -13.19 28.76 10.59
C ASN A 34 -12.64 28.81 9.16
N PHE A 35 -11.43 29.37 9.02
CA PHE A 35 -10.53 29.05 7.94
C PHE A 35 -10.20 27.56 8.11
N ARG A 36 -11.15 26.72 7.71
CA ARG A 36 -10.84 25.40 7.18
C ARG A 36 -10.00 25.68 5.94
N HIS A 37 -8.71 25.86 6.16
CA HIS A 37 -7.74 25.59 5.13
C HIS A 37 -7.95 24.14 4.76
N ASN A 38 -8.74 23.93 3.71
CA ASN A 38 -8.74 22.72 2.93
C ASN A 38 -7.39 22.75 2.19
N HIS A 39 -6.29 22.58 2.92
CA HIS A 39 -4.99 22.30 2.34
C HIS A 39 -5.17 20.95 1.63
N LYS A 40 -5.58 20.99 0.36
CA LYS A 40 -5.24 19.92 -0.56
C LYS A 40 -3.73 19.81 -0.50
N MET A 41 -3.23 18.83 0.23
CA MET A 41 -1.82 18.48 0.25
C MET A 41 -1.44 18.26 -1.21
N ALA A 42 -0.60 19.14 -1.76
CA ALA A 42 -0.08 18.97 -3.10
C ALA A 42 0.97 17.86 -3.03
N PHE A 43 0.54 16.62 -3.30
CA PHE A 43 1.46 15.49 -3.40
C PHE A 43 2.45 15.73 -4.54
N LYS A 44 3.71 15.34 -4.35
CA LYS A 44 4.63 15.22 -5.49
C LYS A 44 4.12 14.11 -6.41
N ILE A 45 4.11 14.35 -7.72
CA ILE A 45 3.60 13.42 -8.73
C ILE A 45 4.75 12.99 -9.62
N PHE A 46 4.93 11.68 -9.73
CA PHE A 46 5.86 11.02 -10.64
C PHE A 46 5.08 10.22 -11.66
N TYR A 47 5.70 9.92 -12.79
CA TYR A 47 5.12 9.14 -13.88
C TYR A 47 5.97 7.89 -14.07
N GLN A 48 5.35 6.73 -14.25
CA GLN A 48 6.08 5.49 -14.54
C GLN A 48 6.88 5.62 -15.86
N ILE A 49 6.26 6.24 -16.86
CA ILE A 49 6.86 6.51 -18.17
C ILE A 49 6.64 7.98 -18.54
N GLY A 50 7.66 8.58 -19.15
CA GLY A 50 7.64 9.99 -19.53
C GLY A 50 7.58 10.92 -18.31
N ASN A 51 7.04 12.12 -18.53
CA ASN A 51 6.99 13.19 -17.53
C ASN A 51 5.61 13.84 -17.42
N SER A 52 4.60 13.31 -18.12
CA SER A 52 3.28 13.94 -18.25
C SER A 52 2.15 12.93 -18.45
N GLU A 53 0.90 13.38 -18.23
CA GLU A 53 -0.31 12.55 -18.43
C GLU A 53 -0.45 11.94 -19.83
N PRO A 54 -0.16 12.65 -20.94
CA PRO A 54 -0.24 12.07 -22.29
C PRO A 54 0.72 10.91 -22.52
N ASP A 55 1.85 10.86 -21.81
CA ASP A 55 2.86 9.80 -21.95
C ASP A 55 2.35 8.47 -21.38
N LEU A 56 1.35 8.52 -20.50
CA LEU A 56 0.81 7.33 -19.84
C LEU A 56 -0.16 6.55 -20.77
N PRO A 57 -0.08 5.21 -20.74
CA PRO A 57 -1.03 4.36 -21.45
C PRO A 57 -2.42 4.41 -20.81
N GLU A 58 -3.42 3.90 -21.50
CA GLU A 58 -4.76 3.70 -20.93
C GLU A 58 -4.79 2.43 -20.05
N CYS A 59 -5.43 2.51 -18.89
CA CYS A 59 -5.54 1.39 -17.97
C CYS A 59 -6.48 0.30 -18.54
N SER A 60 -6.06 -0.96 -18.45
CA SER A 60 -6.97 -2.11 -18.60
C SER A 60 -7.83 -2.29 -17.34
N GLU A 61 -8.80 -3.21 -17.40
CA GLU A 61 -9.66 -3.56 -16.25
C GLU A 61 -8.82 -3.97 -15.02
N MET A 62 -9.21 -3.46 -13.86
CA MET A 62 -8.59 -3.74 -12.55
C MET A 62 -7.07 -3.45 -12.46
N VAL A 63 -6.53 -2.65 -13.36
CA VAL A 63 -5.13 -2.20 -13.28
C VAL A 63 -5.01 -1.06 -12.28
N VAL A 64 -3.91 -1.07 -11.51
CA VAL A 64 -3.54 0.03 -10.62
C VAL A 64 -3.20 1.26 -11.44
N CYS A 65 -3.95 2.33 -11.25
CA CYS A 65 -3.78 3.60 -11.98
C CYS A 65 -2.87 4.58 -11.22
N ASN A 66 -2.86 4.54 -9.89
CA ASN A 66 -1.94 5.28 -9.03
C ASN A 66 -1.38 4.42 -7.91
N ILE A 67 -0.13 4.67 -7.57
CA ILE A 67 0.47 4.22 -6.32
C ILE A 67 0.70 5.47 -5.47
N LEU A 68 0.04 5.55 -4.32
CA LEU A 68 0.32 6.58 -3.32
C LEU A 68 1.18 5.94 -2.22
N ASP A 69 2.43 6.36 -2.12
CA ASP A 69 3.33 5.95 -1.05
C ASP A 69 3.15 6.88 0.15
N THR A 70 2.97 6.31 1.34
CA THR A 70 2.74 7.04 2.59
C THR A 70 3.81 6.77 3.65
N TYR A 71 4.97 6.24 3.27
CA TYR A 71 6.03 5.92 4.22
C TYR A 71 6.60 7.17 4.92
N SER A 72 6.88 8.22 4.14
CA SER A 72 7.37 9.50 4.64
C SER A 72 6.45 10.63 4.18
N THR A 73 6.97 11.68 3.53
CA THR A 73 6.14 12.69 2.88
C THR A 73 5.41 12.04 1.71
N PRO A 74 4.06 11.99 1.70
CA PRO A 74 3.35 11.22 0.70
C PRO A 74 3.55 11.74 -0.72
N TRP A 75 3.65 10.81 -1.66
CA TRP A 75 3.82 11.10 -3.09
C TRP A 75 3.04 10.09 -3.93
N ILE A 76 2.74 10.48 -5.18
CA ILE A 76 1.96 9.67 -6.12
C ILE A 76 2.85 9.28 -7.30
N GLU A 77 2.83 8.00 -7.66
CA GLU A 77 3.31 7.52 -8.96
C GLU A 77 2.11 7.19 -9.86
N ARG A 78 1.99 7.92 -10.97
CA ARG A 78 0.98 7.68 -12.00
C ARG A 78 1.42 6.49 -12.86
N GLN A 79 0.53 5.51 -13.01
CA GLN A 79 0.79 4.29 -13.76
C GLN A 79 0.12 4.31 -15.14
N CYS A 80 -1.15 4.74 -15.19
CA CYS A 80 -1.94 4.80 -16.41
C CYS A 80 -3.13 5.77 -16.28
N ARG A 81 -3.76 6.12 -17.42
CA ARG A 81 -4.97 6.95 -17.51
C ARG A 81 -6.21 6.06 -17.48
N CYS A 82 -7.18 6.39 -16.63
CA CYS A 82 -8.41 5.61 -16.59
C CYS A 82 -9.25 5.78 -17.87
N PRO A 83 -9.93 4.73 -18.33
CA PRO A 83 -10.79 4.80 -19.52
C PRO A 83 -11.94 5.78 -19.31
N ASN A 84 -12.57 6.20 -20.42
CA ASN A 84 -13.71 7.13 -20.44
C ASN A 84 -13.43 8.51 -19.80
N LYS A 85 -12.17 8.98 -19.85
CA LYS A 85 -11.72 10.26 -19.27
C LYS A 85 -11.99 10.37 -17.76
N ARG A 86 -12.14 9.24 -17.06
CA ARG A 86 -12.24 9.23 -15.60
C ARG A 86 -10.89 9.62 -15.02
N VAL A 87 -10.90 10.34 -13.90
CA VAL A 87 -9.67 10.69 -13.18
C VAL A 87 -9.44 9.63 -12.11
N CYS A 88 -8.24 9.03 -12.11
CA CYS A 88 -7.84 8.08 -11.07
C CYS A 88 -7.82 8.78 -9.71
N SER A 89 -8.28 8.10 -8.64
CA SER A 89 -8.30 8.69 -7.31
C SER A 89 -6.88 9.14 -6.87
N MET A 90 -6.81 10.34 -6.30
CA MET A 90 -5.61 10.92 -5.68
C MET A 90 -5.83 11.18 -4.19
N SER A 91 -6.94 10.70 -3.61
CA SER A 91 -7.23 10.88 -2.20
C SER A 91 -6.23 10.12 -1.33
N ALA A 92 -5.81 10.69 -0.21
CA ALA A 92 -5.08 9.95 0.82
C ALA A 92 -6.01 9.10 1.73
N ASP A 93 -7.33 9.30 1.65
CA ASP A 93 -8.28 8.46 2.37
C ASP A 93 -8.37 7.09 1.70
N SER A 94 -8.09 6.04 2.47
CA SER A 94 -8.16 4.65 2.02
C SER A 94 -9.58 4.12 1.89
N ARG A 95 -10.59 4.86 2.36
CA ARG A 95 -12.01 4.47 2.31
C ARG A 95 -12.78 5.13 1.17
N ASP A 96 -12.07 5.68 0.18
CA ASP A 96 -12.66 6.31 -1.01
C ASP A 96 -13.38 5.33 -1.96
N GLY A 97 -13.30 4.02 -1.69
CA GLY A 97 -13.93 2.96 -2.49
C GLY A 97 -13.12 2.54 -3.72
N TYR A 98 -11.95 3.13 -3.94
CA TYR A 98 -11.05 2.86 -5.07
C TYR A 98 -9.64 2.47 -4.61
N THR A 99 -9.45 2.20 -3.32
CA THR A 99 -8.13 1.99 -2.71
C THR A 99 -7.98 0.59 -2.12
N ILE A 100 -6.88 -0.07 -2.45
CA ILE A 100 -6.36 -1.24 -1.76
C ILE A 100 -5.11 -0.82 -1.01
N VAL A 101 -5.04 -1.12 0.29
CA VAL A 101 -3.88 -0.80 1.12
C VAL A 101 -3.02 -2.04 1.27
N ASP A 102 -1.74 -1.92 0.95
CA ASP A 102 -0.72 -2.93 1.22
C ASP A 102 0.53 -2.26 1.82
N LYS A 103 0.85 -2.64 3.06
CA LYS A 103 1.93 -2.02 3.85
C LYS A 103 1.79 -0.48 3.88
N ASN A 104 2.79 0.23 3.34
CA ASN A 104 2.86 1.70 3.31
C ASN A 104 2.37 2.29 1.98
N ARG A 105 1.73 1.47 1.13
CA ARG A 105 1.26 1.89 -0.20
C ARG A 105 -0.25 1.79 -0.26
N GLN A 106 -0.85 2.79 -0.91
CA GLN A 106 -2.23 2.78 -1.32
C GLN A 106 -2.29 2.61 -2.85
N LEU A 107 -2.83 1.50 -3.29
CA LEU A 107 -2.97 1.11 -4.69
C LEU A 107 -4.36 1.54 -5.15
N LYS A 108 -4.42 2.48 -6.09
CA LYS A 108 -5.67 3.07 -6.56
C LYS A 108 -6.12 2.42 -7.87
N LEU A 109 -7.42 2.18 -7.99
CA LEU A 109 -8.04 1.59 -9.18
C LEU A 109 -8.95 2.59 -9.88
N CYS A 110 -9.17 2.37 -11.18
CA CYS A 110 -10.16 3.11 -11.97
C CYS A 110 -11.61 2.67 -11.68
N GLU A 111 -11.75 1.47 -11.09
CA GLU A 111 -13.00 0.80 -10.82
C GLU A 111 -13.16 0.57 -9.31
N PRO A 112 -14.39 0.51 -8.79
CA PRO A 112 -14.62 0.30 -7.37
C PRO A 112 -14.04 -1.03 -6.86
N VAL A 113 -13.37 -0.99 -5.70
CA VAL A 113 -12.74 -2.18 -5.10
C VAL A 113 -13.75 -3.24 -4.65
N ASN A 114 -15.01 -2.87 -4.46
CA ASN A 114 -16.07 -3.82 -4.09
C ASN A 114 -16.42 -4.81 -5.22
N ARG A 115 -15.94 -4.58 -6.45
CA ARG A 115 -16.03 -5.55 -7.55
C ARG A 115 -15.04 -6.70 -7.42
N LEU A 116 -13.99 -6.53 -6.61
CA LEU A 116 -13.01 -7.59 -6.35
C LEU A 116 -13.55 -8.56 -5.29
N PRO A 117 -13.47 -9.88 -5.51
CA PRO A 117 -13.75 -10.84 -4.46
C PRO A 117 -12.68 -10.77 -3.36
N THR A 118 -12.97 -11.31 -2.19
CA THR A 118 -11.95 -11.47 -1.13
C THR A 118 -11.09 -12.71 -1.40
N CYS A 119 -9.77 -12.57 -1.38
CA CYS A 119 -8.83 -13.67 -1.60
C CYS A 119 -8.83 -14.68 -0.45
N ARG A 120 -8.64 -15.97 -0.75
CA ARG A 120 -8.21 -16.97 0.24
C ARG A 120 -6.70 -16.96 0.40
N TYR A 121 -6.26 -17.04 1.66
CA TYR A 121 -4.85 -17.11 2.00
C TYR A 121 -4.12 -18.25 1.27
N PHE A 122 -2.88 -17.98 0.85
CA PHE A 122 -1.92 -18.93 0.24
C PHE A 122 -2.36 -19.63 -1.05
N ARG A 123 -3.58 -19.38 -1.55
CA ARG A 123 -4.16 -20.10 -2.68
C ARG A 123 -4.49 -19.18 -3.84
N ASP A 124 -5.23 -18.11 -3.56
CA ASP A 124 -5.71 -17.23 -4.61
C ASP A 124 -4.63 -16.18 -4.93
N VAL A 125 -4.50 -15.84 -6.21
CA VAL A 125 -3.63 -14.76 -6.67
C VAL A 125 -4.33 -13.44 -6.39
N ALA A 126 -3.78 -12.62 -5.50
CA ALA A 126 -4.30 -11.31 -5.17
C ALA A 126 -4.12 -10.33 -6.33
N TRP A 127 -2.91 -10.26 -6.85
CA TRP A 127 -2.58 -9.46 -8.01
C TRP A 127 -1.35 -10.02 -8.73
N THR A 128 -1.20 -9.62 -9.98
CA THR A 128 -0.03 -9.90 -10.80
C THR A 128 0.74 -8.62 -11.05
N TYR A 129 2.07 -8.70 -10.96
CA TYR A 129 2.97 -7.61 -11.31
C TYR A 129 3.77 -8.02 -12.54
N THR A 130 3.61 -7.26 -13.62
CA THR A 130 4.24 -7.53 -14.91
C THR A 130 5.31 -6.47 -15.15
N THR A 131 6.51 -6.88 -15.52
CA THR A 131 7.60 -5.99 -15.95
C THR A 131 7.88 -6.25 -17.42
N TYR A 132 7.75 -5.21 -18.25
CA TYR A 132 8.01 -5.29 -19.68
C TYR A 132 9.45 -4.90 -20.01
N PRO A 133 9.98 -5.27 -21.19
CA PRO A 133 11.35 -4.95 -21.59
C PRO A 133 11.66 -3.44 -21.69
N ASP A 134 10.64 -2.62 -21.88
CA ASP A 134 10.72 -1.15 -21.92
C ASP A 134 10.79 -0.51 -20.52
N ASN A 135 10.99 -1.31 -19.47
CA ASN A 135 10.95 -0.93 -18.06
C ASN A 135 9.58 -0.41 -17.58
N THR A 136 8.52 -0.55 -18.38
CA THR A 136 7.18 -0.31 -17.89
C THR A 136 6.70 -1.47 -17.04
N THR A 137 5.87 -1.15 -16.06
CA THR A 137 5.29 -2.13 -15.17
C THR A 137 3.78 -2.04 -15.17
N LYS A 138 3.12 -3.15 -14.87
CA LYS A 138 1.66 -3.23 -14.82
C LYS A 138 1.25 -4.10 -13.65
N GLN A 139 0.48 -3.52 -12.74
CA GLN A 139 -0.09 -4.23 -11.61
C GLN A 139 -1.59 -4.44 -11.83
N THR A 140 -2.02 -5.69 -11.94
CA THR A 140 -3.43 -6.06 -12.19
C THR A 140 -3.99 -6.77 -10.97
N MET A 141 -5.07 -6.24 -10.42
CA MET A 141 -5.77 -6.80 -9.26
C MET A 141 -6.75 -7.89 -9.68
N HIS A 142 -6.75 -9.01 -8.95
CA HIS A 142 -7.66 -10.15 -9.18
C HIS A 142 -8.60 -10.36 -8.00
N CYS A 143 -8.13 -10.14 -6.77
CA CYS A 143 -8.93 -10.16 -5.57
C CYS A 143 -8.33 -9.24 -4.49
N ALA A 144 -9.15 -8.81 -3.53
CA ALA A 144 -8.71 -8.02 -2.39
C ALA A 144 -8.28 -8.93 -1.24
N CYS A 145 -7.08 -8.71 -0.70
CA CYS A 145 -6.66 -9.49 0.45
C CYS A 145 -7.53 -9.20 1.69
N PRO A 146 -7.76 -10.19 2.58
CA PRO A 146 -8.49 -9.97 3.82
C PRO A 146 -7.81 -8.89 4.69
N LYS A 147 -8.55 -8.30 5.64
CA LYS A 147 -7.98 -7.32 6.58
C LYS A 147 -6.82 -7.94 7.38
N ASN A 148 -5.82 -7.12 7.71
CA ASN A 148 -4.62 -7.53 8.47
C ASN A 148 -3.78 -8.62 7.80
N SER A 149 -3.72 -8.59 6.47
CA SER A 149 -2.88 -9.46 5.66
C SER A 149 -1.75 -8.67 5.00
N VAL A 150 -0.82 -9.39 4.39
CA VAL A 150 0.26 -8.84 3.56
C VAL A 150 0.32 -9.66 2.29
N ALA A 151 0.57 -9.00 1.16
CA ALA A 151 0.86 -9.69 -0.07
C ALA A 151 2.35 -10.10 -0.15
N TYR A 152 2.59 -11.32 -0.61
CA TYR A 152 3.93 -11.85 -0.84
C TYR A 152 4.01 -12.49 -2.23
N ILE A 153 5.21 -12.50 -2.83
CA ILE A 153 5.43 -13.13 -4.13
C ILE A 153 5.56 -14.63 -3.89
N PHE A 154 4.70 -15.44 -4.50
CA PHE A 154 4.74 -16.90 -4.34
C PHE A 154 5.22 -17.63 -5.61
N LYS A 155 5.18 -16.95 -6.76
CA LYS A 155 5.59 -17.50 -8.04
C LYS A 155 6.08 -16.38 -8.96
N ASN A 156 7.10 -16.66 -9.76
CA ASN A 156 7.54 -15.82 -10.86
C ASN A 156 7.69 -16.65 -12.14
N GLU A 157 7.44 -16.02 -13.28
CA GLU A 157 7.61 -16.60 -14.60
C GLU A 157 8.23 -15.55 -15.53
N ALA A 158 9.02 -16.00 -16.50
CA ALA A 158 9.47 -15.15 -17.59
C ALA A 158 8.57 -15.39 -18.81
N PHE A 159 8.30 -14.34 -19.57
CA PHE A 159 7.58 -14.45 -20.83
C PHE A 159 8.33 -13.69 -21.92
N SER A 160 8.28 -14.17 -23.15
CA SER A 160 8.91 -13.51 -24.29
C SER A 160 7.89 -12.63 -25.00
N THR A 161 8.26 -11.39 -25.26
CA THR A 161 7.59 -10.46 -26.16
C THR A 161 8.45 -10.25 -27.40
N GLU A 162 7.90 -9.61 -28.43
CA GLU A 162 8.67 -9.25 -29.63
C GLU A 162 9.88 -8.35 -29.28
N ASP A 163 9.72 -7.49 -28.28
CA ASP A 163 10.74 -6.53 -27.82
C ASP A 163 11.75 -7.10 -26.80
N GLY A 164 11.58 -8.35 -26.34
CA GLY A 164 12.50 -8.95 -25.37
C GLY A 164 11.86 -9.90 -24.36
N ILE A 165 12.48 -10.03 -23.19
CA ILE A 165 11.99 -10.92 -22.11
C ILE A 165 11.37 -10.06 -21.02
N GLY A 166 10.09 -10.29 -20.75
CA GLY A 166 9.36 -9.72 -19.62
C GLY A 166 9.31 -10.67 -18.41
N GLY A 167 8.96 -10.12 -17.26
CA GLY A 167 8.80 -10.84 -16.00
C GLY A 167 7.37 -10.75 -15.48
N LEU A 168 6.82 -11.86 -15.02
CA LEU A 168 5.50 -11.95 -14.42
C LEU A 168 5.62 -12.49 -12.99
N TYR A 169 5.14 -11.71 -12.03
CA TYR A 169 5.18 -12.05 -10.61
C TYR A 169 3.75 -12.21 -10.09
N PHE A 170 3.50 -13.31 -9.39
CA PHE A 170 2.21 -13.63 -8.80
C PHE A 170 2.27 -13.42 -7.29
N LEU A 171 1.35 -12.60 -6.78
CA LEU A 171 1.27 -12.31 -5.36
C LEU A 171 0.05 -12.97 -4.73
N ALA A 172 0.24 -13.55 -3.56
CA ALA A 172 -0.81 -14.16 -2.75
C ALA A 172 -0.89 -13.45 -1.39
N CYS A 173 -2.00 -13.64 -0.68
CA CYS A 173 -2.20 -13.05 0.64
C CYS A 173 -1.70 -14.02 1.73
N SER A 174 -1.03 -13.47 2.74
CA SER A 174 -0.66 -14.14 3.98
C SER A 174 -1.18 -13.34 5.19
N PRO A 175 -1.61 -13.97 6.29
CA PRO A 175 -1.86 -13.29 7.55
C PRO A 175 -0.57 -12.63 8.08
N GLN A 176 -0.66 -11.43 8.67
CA GLN A 176 0.49 -10.70 9.24
C GLN A 176 1.24 -11.42 10.37
N SER A 177 0.72 -12.53 10.89
CA SER A 177 1.31 -13.35 11.95
C SER A 177 2.36 -14.35 11.45
N VAL A 178 2.49 -14.56 10.14
CA VAL A 178 3.38 -15.58 9.53
C VAL A 178 4.65 -14.93 8.98
N LYS A 179 5.84 -15.40 9.39
CA LYS A 179 7.15 -14.90 8.93
C LYS A 179 7.42 -15.39 7.50
N GLU A 180 7.96 -14.51 6.66
CA GLU A 180 8.61 -14.85 5.39
C GLU A 180 10.10 -15.07 5.68
N GLU A 181 10.52 -16.32 5.87
CA GLU A 181 11.94 -16.71 5.82
C GLU A 181 12.17 -17.42 4.50
N ALA A 182 13.01 -16.84 3.63
CA ALA A 182 13.71 -17.49 2.52
C ALA A 182 13.04 -18.76 1.93
N GLY A 183 11.81 -18.62 1.40
CA GLY A 183 11.11 -19.71 0.72
C GLY A 183 10.44 -20.77 1.61
N VAL A 184 10.23 -20.50 2.91
CA VAL A 184 9.56 -21.42 3.85
C VAL A 184 8.43 -20.70 4.59
N THR A 185 7.19 -21.11 4.33
CA THR A 185 6.02 -20.67 5.12
C THR A 185 5.98 -21.48 6.42
N VAL A 186 6.37 -20.85 7.53
CA VAL A 186 6.33 -21.50 8.86
C VAL A 186 4.97 -21.24 9.52
N ALA A 187 4.14 -22.29 9.62
CA ALA A 187 2.99 -22.31 10.52
C ALA A 187 3.42 -22.91 11.87
N CYS A 188 3.23 -22.18 12.97
CA CYS A 188 3.60 -22.63 14.32
C CYS A 188 2.69 -23.76 14.86
N VAL A 189 3.28 -24.63 15.68
CA VAL A 189 2.70 -25.85 16.29
C VAL A 189 2.56 -25.69 17.81
N GLU A 190 1.52 -26.30 18.41
CA GLU A 190 1.45 -26.56 19.86
C GLU A 190 1.07 -28.05 20.08
N GLY A 191 1.92 -28.83 20.76
CA GLY A 191 1.70 -30.25 21.08
C GLY A 191 2.33 -31.27 20.12
N SER A 192 2.15 -32.57 20.39
CA SER A 192 2.79 -33.72 19.72
C SER A 192 2.33 -33.99 18.27
N ALA A 193 1.71 -33.01 17.60
CA ALA A 193 1.34 -33.10 16.19
C ALA A 193 1.76 -31.82 15.45
N VAL A 194 2.85 -31.92 14.68
CA VAL A 194 3.32 -30.91 13.73
C VAL A 194 2.62 -31.13 12.40
N SER A 195 1.96 -30.10 11.86
CA SER A 195 1.51 -30.09 10.45
C SER A 195 2.48 -29.23 9.64
N VAL A 196 3.27 -29.86 8.77
CA VAL A 196 4.29 -29.24 7.90
C VAL A 196 3.69 -29.02 6.51
N CYS A 197 4.02 -27.90 5.86
CA CYS A 197 3.96 -27.78 4.41
C CYS A 197 5.39 -27.48 3.88
N TYR A 198 5.98 -28.44 3.17
CA TYR A 198 7.43 -28.71 3.00
C TYR A 198 8.14 -27.91 1.88
N PRO A 199 9.47 -27.73 1.99
CA PRO A 199 10.40 -27.79 0.86
C PRO A 199 11.07 -29.17 0.82
N ASP A 200 10.91 -29.95 -0.27
CA ASP A 200 11.78 -31.11 -0.52
C ASP A 200 12.92 -30.68 -1.45
N LEU A 201 14.09 -30.39 -0.87
CA LEU A 201 15.36 -30.38 -1.60
C LEU A 201 16.45 -31.08 -0.79
N ARG A 202 16.90 -32.20 -1.36
CA ARG A 202 18.14 -32.98 -1.12
C ARG A 202 18.14 -33.99 0.03
N LYS A 203 17.94 -35.25 -0.36
CA LYS A 203 18.94 -36.31 -0.09
C LYS A 203 19.68 -36.65 -1.38
N GLN A 204 20.92 -36.19 -1.51
CA GLN A 204 21.94 -36.96 -2.20
C GLN A 204 22.19 -38.20 -1.36
N HIS A 205 21.78 -39.37 -1.84
CA HIS A 205 22.61 -40.57 -1.81
C HIS A 205 22.12 -41.48 -2.94
N SER A 206 23.07 -41.79 -3.81
CA SER A 206 23.04 -42.71 -4.95
C SER A 206 22.13 -43.92 -4.77
N HIS A 207 21.20 -44.14 -5.68
CA HIS A 207 20.89 -45.48 -6.19
C HIS A 207 20.41 -45.39 -7.64
N SER A 208 21.06 -46.19 -8.49
CA SER A 208 20.81 -46.35 -9.92
C SER A 208 19.35 -46.78 -10.18
N PHE A 209 18.67 -46.06 -11.09
CA PHE A 209 17.39 -46.47 -11.63
C PHE A 209 17.62 -47.23 -12.94
N ARG A 210 17.17 -48.49 -12.99
CA ARG A 210 16.83 -49.18 -14.23
C ARG A 210 15.30 -49.28 -14.31
N SER A 211 14.79 -48.93 -15.48
CA SER A 211 13.40 -48.93 -15.92
C SER A 211 12.69 -50.28 -15.76
N HIS A 212 11.40 -50.27 -15.38
CA HIS A 212 10.25 -50.87 -16.07
C HIS A 212 8.95 -50.78 -15.20
N ASP A 213 7.82 -50.53 -15.88
CA ASP A 213 6.39 -50.39 -15.50
C ASP A 213 5.78 -51.43 -14.52
N PRO A 214 4.44 -51.46 -14.22
CA PRO A 214 3.42 -50.42 -13.95
C PRO A 214 2.50 -50.73 -12.70
N TYR A 215 1.94 -49.69 -12.04
CA TYR A 215 0.78 -49.65 -11.06
C TYR A 215 0.63 -50.70 -9.91
N PRO A 216 0.24 -50.32 -8.66
CA PRO A 216 -1.17 -49.96 -8.37
C PRO A 216 -1.46 -48.90 -7.27
N ALA A 217 -2.71 -48.43 -7.31
CA ALA A 217 -3.57 -47.67 -6.37
C ALA A 217 -3.05 -47.23 -4.97
N PHE A 218 -3.20 -45.93 -4.68
CA PHE A 218 -3.20 -45.37 -3.32
C PHE A 218 -4.63 -45.18 -2.79
N VAL A 219 -4.90 -45.77 -1.62
CA VAL A 219 -6.13 -45.63 -0.84
C VAL A 219 -6.12 -44.29 -0.10
N PHE A 220 -7.11 -43.43 -0.36
CA PHE A 220 -7.36 -42.21 0.42
C PHE A 220 -8.30 -42.51 1.59
N SER A 221 -7.76 -42.52 2.82
CA SER A 221 -8.57 -42.48 4.05
C SER A 221 -9.01 -41.04 4.32
N HIS A 222 -10.30 -40.76 4.09
CA HIS A 222 -10.97 -39.52 4.48
C HIS A 222 -11.18 -39.47 6.00
N SER A 223 -10.51 -38.56 6.71
CA SER A 223 -10.96 -38.12 8.02
C SER A 223 -11.20 -36.61 8.00
N ARG A 224 -12.46 -36.22 7.79
CA ARG A 224 -12.93 -34.84 7.94
C ARG A 224 -12.99 -34.51 9.43
N LYS A 225 -11.96 -33.85 9.94
CA LYS A 225 -12.12 -32.98 11.11
C LYS A 225 -11.87 -31.55 10.67
N MET A 226 -12.96 -30.79 10.53
CA MET A 226 -12.92 -29.33 10.46
C MET A 226 -12.32 -28.82 11.78
N LEU A 227 -11.00 -28.65 11.80
CA LEU A 227 -10.32 -27.93 12.88
C LEU A 227 -10.36 -26.45 12.53
N ASN A 228 -11.09 -25.70 13.37
CA ASN A 228 -11.26 -24.26 13.28
C ASN A 228 -9.90 -23.55 13.15
N ALA A 229 -9.73 -22.74 12.11
CA ALA A 229 -8.56 -21.92 11.81
C ALA A 229 -8.35 -20.73 12.79
N LYS A 230 -8.54 -20.94 14.10
CA LYS A 230 -8.43 -19.90 15.13
C LYS A 230 -7.03 -19.81 15.78
N ALA A 231 -6.04 -20.60 15.36
CA ALA A 231 -4.82 -20.81 16.13
C ALA A 231 -3.51 -20.26 15.54
N CYS A 232 -3.53 -19.48 14.46
CA CYS A 232 -2.30 -18.90 13.86
C CYS A 232 -2.24 -17.37 14.01
N GLU A 233 -2.68 -16.83 15.14
CA GLU A 233 -2.72 -15.37 15.38
C GLU A 233 -1.65 -14.88 16.36
N LYS A 234 -0.63 -15.70 16.66
CA LYS A 234 0.45 -15.28 17.57
C LYS A 234 1.64 -14.76 16.76
N LYS A 235 1.77 -13.44 16.68
CA LYS A 235 2.92 -12.76 16.07
C LYS A 235 4.21 -13.29 16.69
N MET A 236 5.15 -13.72 15.84
CA MET A 236 6.45 -14.25 16.26
C MET A 236 7.17 -13.25 17.16
N ARG A 237 7.64 -13.68 18.34
CA ARG A 237 8.38 -12.81 19.27
C ARG A 237 9.83 -12.71 18.85
N CYS A 238 10.42 -11.54 19.05
CA CYS A 238 11.82 -11.33 18.71
C CYS A 238 12.77 -12.14 19.61
N GLN A 239 13.73 -12.83 19.02
CA GLN A 239 14.92 -13.32 19.71
C GLN A 239 15.80 -12.16 20.20
N ARG A 240 16.67 -12.44 21.16
CA ARG A 240 17.55 -11.40 21.71
C ARG A 240 18.50 -10.88 20.62
N LYS A 241 18.52 -9.55 20.45
CA LYS A 241 19.37 -8.83 19.49
C LYS A 241 19.12 -9.18 18.01
N GLU A 242 18.02 -9.86 17.67
CA GLU A 242 17.64 -10.00 16.28
C GLU A 242 16.95 -8.72 15.77
N PRO A 243 17.05 -8.40 14.48
CA PRO A 243 16.32 -7.28 13.90
C PRO A 243 14.82 -7.56 13.93
N CYS A 244 14.04 -6.56 14.29
CA CYS A 244 12.58 -6.65 14.33
C CYS A 244 11.92 -6.15 13.04
N ARG A 245 12.64 -5.35 12.23
CA ARG A 245 12.17 -4.83 10.95
C ARG A 245 13.36 -4.58 10.01
N LEU A 246 13.16 -4.87 8.73
CA LEU A 246 14.08 -4.52 7.65
C LEU A 246 13.49 -3.40 6.81
N PHE A 247 14.35 -2.51 6.34
CA PHE A 247 14.02 -1.44 5.42
C PHE A 247 14.90 -1.55 4.17
N THR A 248 14.27 -1.53 2.99
CA THR A 248 14.98 -1.39 1.72
C THR A 248 14.62 -0.03 1.14
N VAL A 249 15.61 0.85 1.07
CA VAL A 249 15.46 2.25 0.66
C VAL A 249 16.06 2.40 -0.74
N LYS A 250 15.23 2.74 -1.71
CA LYS A 250 15.64 3.13 -3.06
C LYS A 250 15.57 4.65 -3.16
N LYS A 251 16.73 5.28 -3.33
CA LYS A 251 16.83 6.74 -3.41
C LYS A 251 16.41 7.20 -4.81
N ARG A 252 15.39 8.06 -4.88
CA ARG A 252 15.03 8.85 -6.07
C ARG A 252 15.53 10.29 -5.90
N PRO A 253 15.57 11.13 -6.95
CA PRO A 253 16.10 12.50 -6.84
C PRO A 253 15.42 13.34 -5.76
N ASP A 254 14.09 13.20 -5.61
CA ASP A 254 13.26 14.07 -4.77
C ASP A 254 12.53 13.39 -3.61
N VAL A 255 12.53 12.05 -3.58
CA VAL A 255 11.82 11.21 -2.62
C VAL A 255 12.59 9.90 -2.39
N GLU A 256 12.24 9.19 -1.32
CA GLU A 256 12.75 7.86 -1.04
C GLU A 256 11.61 6.85 -1.18
N GLU A 257 11.82 5.83 -1.99
CA GLU A 257 10.91 4.70 -2.11
C GLU A 257 11.37 3.63 -1.12
N VAL A 258 10.53 3.32 -0.12
CA VAL A 258 10.92 2.43 0.98
C VAL A 258 9.99 1.24 1.12
N SER A 259 10.57 0.04 1.01
CA SER A 259 9.91 -1.21 1.33
C SER A 259 10.25 -1.61 2.77
N THR A 260 9.23 -2.02 3.54
CA THR A 260 9.41 -2.46 4.93
C THR A 260 8.95 -3.91 5.11
N SER A 261 9.71 -4.65 5.93
CA SER A 261 9.41 -6.03 6.29
C SER A 261 9.52 -6.19 7.80
N THR A 262 8.39 -6.37 8.48
CA THR A 262 8.36 -6.63 9.93
C THR A 262 8.65 -8.10 10.18
N LEU A 263 9.68 -8.41 10.96
CA LEU A 263 10.18 -9.76 11.18
C LEU A 263 9.59 -10.42 12.42
N CYS A 264 9.39 -9.65 13.49
CA CYS A 264 8.94 -10.14 14.79
C CYS A 264 8.33 -9.00 15.64
N GLN A 265 7.70 -9.37 16.75
CA GLN A 265 7.18 -8.47 17.76
C GLN A 265 8.18 -8.33 18.91
N CYS A 266 8.55 -7.09 19.21
CA CYS A 266 9.42 -6.78 20.33
C CYS A 266 8.82 -7.24 21.68
N PRO A 267 9.67 -7.54 22.67
CA PRO A 267 9.21 -7.85 24.02
C PRO A 267 8.46 -6.67 24.65
N LYS A 268 7.84 -6.91 25.81
CA LYS A 268 7.19 -5.84 26.58
C LYS A 268 8.18 -4.69 26.83
N ASP A 269 7.65 -3.47 26.82
CA ASP A 269 8.38 -2.21 27.05
C ASP A 269 9.48 -1.89 26.02
N HIS A 270 9.46 -2.59 24.89
CA HIS A 270 10.32 -2.30 23.73
C HIS A 270 9.48 -2.04 22.49
N ASN A 271 9.93 -1.10 21.67
CA ASN A 271 9.34 -0.75 20.40
C ASN A 271 10.28 -1.08 19.24
N CYS A 272 9.69 -1.52 18.14
CA CYS A 272 10.41 -1.70 16.89
C CYS A 272 10.39 -0.39 16.09
N PRO A 273 11.51 0.07 15.52
CA PRO A 273 11.54 1.31 14.76
C PRO A 273 10.57 1.31 13.58
N GLU A 274 9.95 2.46 13.34
CA GLU A 274 9.01 2.71 12.23
C GLU A 274 9.65 3.37 11.03
N HIS A 275 10.78 4.05 11.23
CA HIS A 275 11.47 4.76 10.17
C HIS A 275 12.95 4.41 10.14
N HIS A 276 13.50 4.28 8.94
CA HIS A 276 14.87 3.86 8.69
C HIS A 276 15.95 4.85 9.18
N SER A 277 15.55 6.07 9.55
CA SER A 277 16.43 7.10 10.13
C SER A 277 16.45 7.11 11.66
N GLN A 278 15.71 6.20 12.32
CA GLN A 278 15.67 6.15 13.78
C GLN A 278 16.99 5.63 14.36
N PRO A 279 17.37 6.02 15.59
CA PRO A 279 18.68 5.68 16.17
C PRO A 279 18.94 4.16 16.31
N SER A 280 17.88 3.37 16.44
CA SER A 280 17.95 1.91 16.57
C SER A 280 18.04 1.16 15.23
N VAL A 281 18.26 1.90 14.14
CA VAL A 281 18.38 1.36 12.80
C VAL A 281 19.83 1.44 12.32
N ILE A 282 20.35 0.29 11.88
CA ILE A 282 21.74 0.14 11.45
C ILE A 282 21.78 -0.12 9.95
N LEU A 283 22.63 0.62 9.23
CA LEU A 283 22.91 0.35 7.82
C LEU A 283 23.53 -1.04 7.68
N THR A 284 22.86 -1.90 6.94
CA THR A 284 23.30 -3.27 6.68
C THR A 284 23.94 -3.33 5.31
N PRO A 285 25.10 -4.01 5.14
CA PRO A 285 25.71 -4.20 3.82
C PRO A 285 24.67 -4.79 2.86
N SER A 286 24.38 -4.08 1.77
CA SER A 286 23.42 -4.53 0.77
C SER A 286 24.10 -5.51 -0.17
N SER A 287 23.42 -6.61 -0.50
CA SER A 287 23.80 -7.49 -1.62
C SER A 287 23.40 -6.92 -2.98
N PHE A 288 22.72 -5.78 -3.00
CA PHE A 288 22.29 -5.10 -4.23
C PHE A 288 23.50 -4.47 -4.93
N THR A 289 23.59 -4.68 -6.24
CA THR A 289 24.61 -4.11 -7.11
C THR A 289 24.38 -2.62 -7.40
N GLU A 290 23.16 -2.14 -7.15
CA GLU A 290 22.73 -0.77 -7.42
C GLU A 290 23.13 0.19 -6.30
N GLN A 291 23.95 1.20 -6.63
CA GLN A 291 24.47 2.19 -5.67
C GLN A 291 23.38 3.06 -4.99
N HIS A 292 22.16 3.06 -5.54
CA HIS A 292 21.04 3.86 -5.05
C HIS A 292 20.06 3.06 -4.17
N ILE A 293 20.34 1.78 -3.92
CA ILE A 293 19.57 0.94 -3.01
C ILE A 293 20.39 0.67 -1.74
N ARG A 294 19.78 0.88 -0.57
CA ARG A 294 20.38 0.61 0.74
C ARG A 294 19.45 -0.21 1.60
N THR A 295 20.02 -1.13 2.36
CA THR A 295 19.30 -1.97 3.31
C THR A 295 19.62 -1.55 4.74
N TYR A 296 18.59 -1.47 5.58
CA TYR A 296 18.74 -1.12 6.99
C TYR A 296 18.03 -2.14 7.87
N SER A 297 18.61 -2.40 9.03
CA SER A 297 18.09 -3.33 10.04
C SER A 297 17.71 -2.57 11.29
N GLY A 298 16.43 -2.62 11.67
CA GLY A 298 15.90 -2.01 12.88
C GLY A 298 15.82 -3.00 14.04
N TYR A 299 16.24 -2.55 15.22
CA TYR A 299 16.30 -3.38 16.43
C TYR A 299 15.36 -2.87 17.51
N CYS A 300 14.86 -3.79 18.34
CA CYS A 300 14.00 -3.43 19.47
C CYS A 300 14.74 -2.52 20.46
N THR A 301 14.15 -1.38 20.80
CA THR A 301 14.66 -0.46 21.82
C THR A 301 13.66 -0.22 22.94
N PRO A 302 14.12 0.02 24.18
CA PRO A 302 13.25 0.41 25.28
C PRO A 302 12.42 1.65 24.96
N ASN A 303 11.19 1.72 25.47
CA ASN A 303 10.27 2.83 25.19
C ASN A 303 10.63 4.15 25.88
N ASN A 304 11.51 4.12 26.88
CA ASN A 304 11.84 5.27 27.74
C ASN A 304 13.26 5.80 27.52
N LEU A 305 13.67 5.94 26.26
CA LEU A 305 14.94 6.59 25.88
C LEU A 305 14.68 7.99 25.33
#